data_AF-A0A7Y5H660-F1
#
_entry.id   AF-A0A7Y5H660-F1
#
_cell.length_a   1.000
_cell.length_b   1.000
_cell.length_c   1.000
_cell.angle_alpha   90.00
_cell.angle_beta   90.00
_cell.angle_gamma   90.00
#
_symmetry.space_group_name_H-M   'P 1'
#
loop_
_entity.id
_entity.type
_entity.pdbx_description
1 polymer ?
#
loop_
_entity_poly.entity_id
_entity_poly.type
_entity_poly.pdbx_seq_one_letter_code
_entity_poly.pdbx_strand_id
1 'polypeptide(L)'
;MLRMTLTVSCVLILIGCGEDKTSSEKEIFHRSLNDRAVKYLSPQTVDLDSNGAEDYSFTTSLMQEDGKTVLQFVINGTTSNAVLYNTSSAEIPALAQNALISSSPASPKQWDVFENDLCSILYTSATDSVWRGNWSKANHQFVGVRFTVSDQHHYGWISMSADTTNGQLILHACAFNTTAGGSIKAGEK
;
A
#
# COMPACT_ATOMS: atom_id res chain seq x y z
N MET A 1 28.31 -81.03 0.27
CA MET A 1 27.75 -80.64 -1.04
C MET A 1 26.62 -79.67 -0.74
N LEU A 2 26.52 -78.42 -1.20
CA LEU A 2 27.28 -77.59 -2.13
C LEU A 2 27.09 -76.15 -1.60
N ARG A 3 28.18 -75.41 -1.40
CA ARG A 3 28.15 -73.98 -1.04
C ARG A 3 27.87 -73.18 -2.32
N MET A 4 26.94 -72.23 -2.26
CA MET A 4 26.73 -71.27 -3.35
C MET A 4 26.83 -69.86 -2.78
N THR A 5 28.01 -69.27 -2.96
CA THR A 5 28.35 -67.88 -2.70
C THR A 5 27.75 -67.03 -3.83
N LEU A 6 26.97 -66.00 -3.53
CA LEU A 6 26.56 -65.00 -4.52
C LEU A 6 27.03 -63.62 -4.09
N THR A 7 27.69 -62.98 -5.03
CA THR A 7 28.54 -61.81 -4.91
C THR A 7 27.74 -60.52 -4.69
N VAL A 8 28.24 -59.70 -3.78
CA VAL A 8 27.81 -58.31 -3.51
C VAL A 8 28.11 -57.43 -4.73
N SER A 9 27.13 -56.63 -5.17
CA SER A 9 27.38 -55.49 -6.05
C SER A 9 26.76 -54.25 -5.41
N CYS A 10 27.62 -53.45 -4.78
CA CYS A 10 27.28 -52.13 -4.25
C CYS A 10 27.25 -51.13 -5.40
N VAL A 11 26.05 -50.67 -5.77
CA VAL A 11 25.90 -49.48 -6.61
C VAL A 11 25.73 -48.28 -5.67
N LEU A 12 26.81 -47.50 -5.51
CA LEU A 12 26.77 -46.21 -4.83
C LEU A 12 26.24 -45.16 -5.82
N ILE A 13 24.96 -44.81 -5.69
CA ILE A 13 24.40 -43.63 -6.35
C ILE A 13 24.69 -42.43 -5.46
N LEU A 14 25.68 -41.62 -5.82
CA LEU A 14 25.86 -40.27 -5.28
C LEU A 14 24.76 -39.40 -5.88
N ILE A 15 23.63 -39.30 -5.19
CA ILE A 15 22.64 -38.26 -5.48
C ILE A 15 23.24 -36.97 -4.96
N GLY A 16 23.72 -36.13 -5.88
CA GLY A 16 24.08 -34.76 -5.59
C GLY A 16 22.86 -34.02 -5.08
N CYS A 17 22.90 -33.60 -3.82
CA CYS A 17 22.05 -32.54 -3.31
C CYS A 17 22.43 -31.25 -4.05
N GLY A 18 21.80 -31.01 -5.19
CA GLY A 18 21.61 -29.64 -5.65
C GLY A 18 20.73 -28.96 -4.61
N GLU A 19 21.28 -27.99 -3.89
CA GLU A 19 20.47 -27.02 -3.17
C GLU A 19 19.64 -26.26 -4.21
N ASP A 20 18.42 -26.72 -4.46
CA ASP A 20 17.41 -25.90 -5.11
C ASP A 20 17.12 -24.73 -4.15
N LYS A 21 17.83 -23.63 -4.37
CA LYS A 21 17.37 -22.32 -3.93
C LYS A 21 16.10 -22.04 -4.73
N THR A 22 14.97 -22.53 -4.24
CA THR A 22 13.66 -22.00 -4.60
C THR A 22 13.67 -20.53 -4.21
N SER A 23 14.07 -19.68 -5.16
CA SER A 23 13.76 -18.26 -5.14
C SER A 23 12.25 -18.20 -4.97
N SER A 24 11.77 -17.83 -3.78
CA SER A 24 10.34 -17.60 -3.57
C SER A 24 9.89 -16.61 -4.63
N GLU A 25 9.12 -17.08 -5.60
CA GLU A 25 8.62 -16.22 -6.65
C GLU A 25 7.82 -15.10 -5.99
N LYS A 26 8.07 -13.87 -6.42
CA LYS A 26 7.37 -12.71 -5.87
C LYS A 26 5.91 -12.83 -6.27
N GLU A 27 5.06 -13.13 -5.30
CA GLU A 27 3.62 -13.17 -5.50
C GLU A 27 3.01 -11.82 -5.09
N ILE A 28 2.22 -11.25 -6.00
CA ILE A 28 1.52 -9.99 -5.79
C ILE A 28 0.04 -10.29 -5.62
N PHE A 29 -0.52 -9.89 -4.49
CA PHE A 29 -1.96 -9.84 -4.31
C PHE A 29 -2.48 -8.52 -4.84
N HIS A 30 -3.51 -8.54 -5.69
CA HIS A 30 -4.14 -7.35 -6.25
C HIS A 30 -5.66 -7.48 -6.26
N ARG A 31 -6.38 -6.41 -5.89
CA ARG A 31 -7.84 -6.34 -6.00
C ARG A 31 -8.37 -4.96 -6.38
N SER A 32 -9.51 -4.97 -7.05
CA SER A 32 -10.33 -3.78 -7.26
C SER A 32 -10.92 -3.28 -5.94
N LEU A 33 -11.02 -1.96 -5.80
CA LEU A 33 -11.77 -1.29 -4.74
C LEU A 33 -13.10 -0.71 -5.27
N ASN A 34 -13.45 -1.00 -6.52
CA ASN A 34 -14.72 -0.67 -7.18
C ASN A 34 -15.05 0.83 -7.18
N ASP A 35 -14.05 1.67 -7.41
CA ASP A 35 -14.18 3.13 -7.53
C ASP A 35 -14.99 3.76 -6.37
N ARG A 36 -14.71 3.30 -5.14
CA ARG A 36 -15.40 3.77 -3.95
C ARG A 36 -15.05 5.22 -3.67
N ALA A 37 -16.08 6.07 -3.54
CA ALA A 37 -15.92 7.47 -3.23
C ALA A 37 -15.73 7.73 -1.73
N VAL A 38 -14.67 8.46 -1.40
CA VAL A 38 -14.45 9.09 -0.08
C VAL A 38 -14.98 10.51 -0.17
N LYS A 39 -16.02 10.82 0.62
CA LYS A 39 -16.66 12.14 0.69
C LYS A 39 -17.03 12.46 2.13
N TYR A 40 -17.42 13.72 2.37
CA TYR A 40 -17.86 14.15 3.69
C TYR A 40 -18.94 13.22 4.27
N LEU A 41 -18.74 12.77 5.51
CA LEU A 41 -19.60 11.83 6.24
C LEU A 41 -19.77 10.44 5.59
N SER A 42 -18.88 10.06 4.66
CA SER A 42 -18.94 8.76 3.97
C SER A 42 -17.54 8.13 3.93
N PRO A 43 -17.01 7.71 5.09
CA PRO A 43 -15.69 7.10 5.17
C PRO A 43 -15.63 5.78 4.39
N GLN A 44 -14.44 5.41 3.94
CA GLN A 44 -14.17 4.13 3.29
C GLN A 44 -13.07 3.39 4.03
N THR A 45 -13.12 2.06 4.03
CA THR A 45 -12.10 1.20 4.64
C THR A 45 -11.49 0.25 3.61
N VAL A 46 -10.24 -0.15 3.85
CA VAL A 46 -9.48 -1.09 3.02
C VAL A 46 -8.83 -2.14 3.92
N ASP A 47 -9.33 -3.37 3.83
CA ASP A 47 -8.69 -4.61 4.25
C ASP A 47 -7.76 -5.12 3.13
N LEU A 48 -6.45 -4.93 3.25
CA LEU A 48 -5.48 -5.21 2.19
C LEU A 48 -5.25 -6.71 2.02
N ASP A 49 -5.13 -7.47 3.11
CA ASP A 49 -4.87 -8.92 3.07
C ASP A 49 -6.15 -9.78 3.04
N SER A 50 -7.32 -9.15 3.09
CA SER A 50 -8.63 -9.83 3.10
C SER A 50 -8.83 -10.75 4.30
N ASN A 51 -8.25 -10.40 5.46
CA ASN A 51 -8.38 -11.16 6.69
C ASN A 51 -9.67 -10.85 7.49
N GLY A 52 -10.47 -9.89 7.02
CA GLY A 52 -11.71 -9.43 7.67
C GLY A 52 -11.53 -8.27 8.65
N ALA A 53 -10.29 -7.81 8.87
CA ALA A 53 -9.97 -6.61 9.64
C ALA A 53 -9.51 -5.49 8.69
N GLU A 54 -9.88 -4.26 9.01
CA GLU A 54 -9.53 -3.11 8.18
C GLU A 54 -8.09 -2.67 8.45
N ASP A 55 -7.28 -2.52 7.39
CA ASP A 55 -5.89 -2.05 7.49
C ASP A 55 -5.78 -0.53 7.43
N TYR A 56 -6.62 0.09 6.60
CA TYR A 56 -6.65 1.54 6.38
C TYR A 56 -8.06 2.07 6.35
N SER A 57 -8.25 3.27 6.88
CA SER A 57 -9.49 4.04 6.77
C SER A 57 -9.23 5.38 6.09
N PHE A 58 -10.11 5.73 5.17
CA PHE A 58 -10.14 7.01 4.48
C PHE A 58 -11.33 7.81 4.97
N THR A 59 -11.05 8.97 5.54
CA THR A 59 -12.08 9.80 6.17
C THR A 59 -11.90 11.26 5.78
N THR A 60 -12.82 12.10 6.23
CA THR A 60 -12.73 13.54 6.08
C THR A 60 -12.91 14.23 7.42
N SER A 61 -12.18 15.31 7.64
CA SER A 61 -12.30 16.18 8.81
C SER A 61 -12.67 17.59 8.39
N LEU A 62 -13.64 18.20 9.09
CA LEU A 62 -13.92 19.62 8.95
C LEU A 62 -13.10 20.41 9.97
N MET A 63 -12.42 21.44 9.51
CA MET A 63 -11.64 22.35 10.33
C MET A 63 -11.85 23.79 9.89
N GLN A 64 -11.38 24.73 10.71
CA GLN A 64 -11.38 26.16 10.41
C GLN A 64 -9.95 26.65 10.24
N GLU A 65 -9.68 27.36 9.16
CA GLU A 65 -8.40 28.03 8.86
C GLU A 65 -8.73 29.48 8.49
N ASP A 66 -8.26 30.45 9.28
CA ASP A 66 -8.49 31.89 9.04
C ASP A 66 -9.97 32.27 8.79
N GLY A 67 -10.87 31.64 9.55
CA GLY A 67 -12.32 31.87 9.44
C GLY A 67 -12.98 31.23 8.21
N LYS A 68 -12.25 30.39 7.48
CA LYS A 68 -12.76 29.60 6.34
C LYS A 68 -12.85 28.13 6.71
N THR A 69 -13.87 27.48 6.17
CA THR A 69 -14.05 26.03 6.35
C THR A 69 -13.10 25.28 5.43
N VAL A 70 -12.42 24.28 5.98
CA VAL A 70 -11.56 23.35 5.25
C VAL A 70 -12.09 21.93 5.46
N LEU A 71 -12.32 21.21 4.37
CA LEU A 71 -12.55 19.76 4.39
C LEU A 71 -11.25 19.05 4.05
N GLN A 72 -10.63 18.42 5.04
CA GLN A 72 -9.39 17.66 4.87
C GLN A 72 -9.71 16.19 4.59
N PHE A 73 -9.01 15.59 3.62
CA PHE A 73 -9.05 14.16 3.33
C PHE A 73 -7.84 13.48 3.96
N VAL A 74 -8.09 12.42 4.72
CA VAL A 74 -7.04 11.73 5.46
C VAL A 74 -7.08 10.22 5.24
N ILE A 75 -5.91 9.59 5.36
CA ILE A 75 -5.72 8.13 5.41
C ILE A 75 -5.12 7.74 6.76
N ASN A 76 -5.80 6.86 7.50
CA ASN A 76 -5.29 6.37 8.79
C ASN A 76 -5.04 4.87 8.70
N GLY A 77 -3.81 4.45 9.02
CA GLY A 77 -3.49 3.05 9.24
C GLY A 77 -4.05 2.58 10.59
N THR A 78 -4.53 1.33 10.65
CA THR A 78 -4.91 0.71 11.92
C THR A 78 -3.67 0.16 12.64
N THR A 79 -3.67 0.20 13.98
CA THR A 79 -2.55 -0.27 14.82
C THR A 79 -1.18 0.33 14.46
N SER A 80 -0.32 -0.42 13.78
CA SER A 80 1.04 -0.04 13.40
C SER A 80 1.24 0.15 11.89
N ASN A 81 0.13 0.14 11.14
CA ASN A 81 0.13 0.34 9.70
C ASN A 81 0.56 1.78 9.38
N ALA A 82 1.44 1.93 8.41
CA ALA A 82 2.11 3.17 8.08
C ALA A 82 1.86 3.55 6.62
N VAL A 83 1.93 4.83 6.33
CA VAL A 83 1.99 5.34 4.95
C VAL A 83 3.41 5.78 4.64
N LEU A 84 3.74 5.78 3.35
CA LEU A 84 4.99 6.36 2.90
C LEU A 84 4.88 7.88 2.98
N TYR A 85 5.79 8.52 3.72
CA TYR A 85 5.80 9.96 3.95
C TYR A 85 7.08 10.58 3.41
N ASN A 86 7.00 11.79 2.84
CA ASN A 86 8.15 12.54 2.38
C ASN A 86 8.49 13.65 3.38
N THR A 87 9.63 13.49 4.08
CA THR A 87 10.04 14.43 5.13
C THR A 87 10.50 15.79 4.61
N SER A 88 10.93 15.90 3.36
CA SER A 88 11.36 17.19 2.81
C SER A 88 10.19 18.09 2.42
N SER A 89 9.08 17.50 1.95
CA SER A 89 7.86 18.24 1.60
C SER A 89 6.82 18.24 2.72
N ALA A 90 7.05 17.45 3.77
CA ALA A 90 6.12 17.22 4.87
C ALA A 90 4.74 16.71 4.40
N GLU A 91 4.71 15.80 3.43
CA GLU A 91 3.47 15.34 2.79
C GLU A 91 3.51 13.84 2.43
N ILE A 92 2.34 13.21 2.35
CA ILE A 92 2.19 11.90 1.70
C ILE A 92 2.32 12.09 0.18
N PRO A 93 3.34 11.49 -0.47
CA PRO A 93 3.55 11.67 -1.90
C PRO A 93 2.53 10.88 -2.72
N ALA A 94 1.97 11.51 -3.75
CA ALA A 94 1.20 10.81 -4.77
C ALA A 94 2.17 10.15 -5.77
N LEU A 95 2.46 8.87 -5.55
CA LEU A 95 3.46 8.14 -6.33
C LEU A 95 2.96 7.91 -7.76
N ALA A 96 3.88 8.04 -8.72
CA ALA A 96 3.63 7.66 -10.11
C ALA A 96 3.71 6.13 -10.28
N GLN A 97 3.13 5.63 -11.37
CA GLN A 97 3.31 4.26 -11.82
C GLN A 97 4.79 3.86 -11.82
N ASN A 98 5.07 2.63 -11.41
CA ASN A 98 6.39 2.02 -11.31
C ASN A 98 7.33 2.58 -10.22
N ALA A 99 6.89 3.56 -9.41
CA ALA A 99 7.68 3.99 -8.24
C ALA A 99 7.92 2.82 -7.28
N LEU A 100 9.18 2.64 -6.85
CA LEU A 100 9.53 1.55 -5.94
C LEU A 100 9.00 1.84 -4.52
N ILE A 101 8.36 0.83 -3.93
CA ILE A 101 7.89 0.81 -2.55
C ILE A 101 8.57 -0.38 -1.87
N SER A 102 9.31 -0.13 -0.79
CA SER A 102 10.15 -1.13 -0.15
C SER A 102 10.30 -0.90 1.36
N SER A 103 10.90 -1.85 2.05
CA SER A 103 11.22 -1.76 3.47
C SER A 103 12.19 -0.64 3.85
N SER A 104 13.02 -0.21 2.90
CA SER A 104 13.94 0.91 3.05
C SER A 104 13.69 1.92 1.92
N PRO A 105 12.72 2.83 2.09
CA PRO A 105 12.45 3.86 1.10
C PRO A 105 13.66 4.77 0.89
N ALA A 106 13.85 5.23 -0.34
CA ALA A 106 14.91 6.18 -0.63
C ALA A 106 14.63 7.52 0.08
N SER A 107 15.67 8.10 0.70
CA SER A 107 15.63 9.44 1.28
C SER A 107 15.10 10.46 0.24
N PRO A 108 14.24 11.41 0.64
CA PRO A 108 13.83 11.77 2.00
C PRO A 108 12.59 11.02 2.53
N LYS A 109 12.23 9.87 1.95
CA LYS A 109 11.00 9.15 2.32
C LYS A 109 11.21 8.21 3.51
N GLN A 110 10.17 8.05 4.33
CA GLN A 110 10.13 7.11 5.46
C GLN A 110 8.73 6.53 5.65
N TRP A 111 8.63 5.47 6.44
CA TRP A 111 7.35 4.91 6.89
C TRP A 111 6.89 5.64 8.14
N ASP A 112 5.71 6.26 8.08
CA ASP A 112 5.15 7.05 9.17
C ASP A 112 3.76 6.55 9.57
N VAL A 113 3.49 6.48 10.88
CA VAL A 113 2.22 5.99 11.45
C VAL A 113 1.31 7.11 11.93
N PHE A 114 1.80 8.36 11.95
CA PHE A 114 1.07 9.54 12.44
C PHE A 114 0.63 10.46 11.31
N GLU A 115 1.44 10.56 10.26
CA GLU A 115 1.13 11.39 9.10
C GLU A 115 -0.01 10.78 8.28
N ASN A 116 -1.06 11.55 8.04
CA ASN A 116 -2.31 11.08 7.44
C ASN A 116 -2.93 12.03 6.39
N ASP A 117 -2.39 13.23 6.20
CA ASP A 117 -2.97 14.24 5.31
C ASP A 117 -2.69 13.93 3.83
N LEU A 118 -3.75 13.86 3.02
CA LEU A 118 -3.67 13.67 1.58
C LEU A 118 -3.81 15.00 0.84
N CYS A 119 -4.94 15.67 1.07
CA CYS A 119 -5.32 16.91 0.42
C CYS A 119 -6.50 17.54 1.16
N SER A 120 -6.84 18.77 0.80
CA SER A 120 -7.98 19.45 1.39
C SER A 120 -8.73 20.33 0.38
N ILE A 121 -9.98 20.65 0.71
CA ILE A 121 -10.81 21.63 0.01
C ILE A 121 -11.00 22.81 0.95
N LEU A 122 -10.47 23.97 0.58
CA LEU A 122 -10.78 25.25 1.24
C LEU A 122 -12.03 25.85 0.59
N TYR A 123 -13.08 26.08 1.38
CA TYR A 123 -14.27 26.82 0.93
C TYR A 123 -14.06 28.32 1.09
N THR A 124 -13.99 29.04 -0.04
CA THR A 124 -13.80 30.50 -0.05
C THR A 124 -15.13 31.26 -0.08
N SER A 125 -16.20 30.60 -0.53
CA SER A 125 -17.57 31.10 -0.48
C SER A 125 -18.54 29.90 -0.45
N ALA A 126 -19.85 30.15 -0.51
CA ALA A 126 -20.84 29.08 -0.62
C ALA A 126 -20.77 28.28 -1.94
N THR A 127 -20.17 28.87 -2.98
CA THR A 127 -20.09 28.29 -4.33
C THR A 127 -18.66 28.06 -4.81
N ASP A 128 -17.67 28.65 -4.15
CA ASP A 128 -16.27 28.60 -4.57
C ASP A 128 -15.44 27.81 -3.56
N SER A 129 -14.57 26.95 -4.08
CA SER A 129 -13.61 26.21 -3.28
C SER A 129 -12.30 26.00 -4.03
N VAL A 130 -11.24 25.73 -3.28
CA VAL A 130 -9.89 25.48 -3.80
C VAL A 130 -9.36 24.20 -3.20
N TRP A 131 -8.97 23.26 -4.06
CA TRP A 131 -8.26 22.05 -3.65
C TRP A 131 -6.77 22.36 -3.40
N ARG A 132 -6.21 21.79 -2.34
CA ARG A 132 -4.83 21.98 -1.86
C ARG A 132 -4.17 20.64 -1.55
N GLY A 133 -2.84 20.61 -1.53
CA GLY A 133 -2.04 19.42 -1.20
C GLY A 133 -1.73 18.52 -2.41
N ASN A 134 -0.80 17.58 -2.21
CA ASN A 134 -0.25 16.72 -3.26
C ASN A 134 -1.29 15.88 -4.00
N TRP A 135 -2.37 15.51 -3.32
CA TRP A 135 -3.41 14.67 -3.90
C TRP A 135 -4.51 15.45 -4.62
N SER A 136 -4.50 16.79 -4.60
CA SER A 136 -5.53 17.65 -5.20
C SER A 136 -5.75 17.48 -6.71
N LYS A 137 -4.77 16.91 -7.43
CA LYS A 137 -4.81 16.66 -8.87
C LYS A 137 -4.49 15.21 -9.21
N ALA A 138 -4.56 14.32 -8.22
CA ALA A 138 -4.22 12.93 -8.42
C ALA A 138 -5.17 12.28 -9.44
N ASN A 139 -4.60 11.52 -10.37
CA ASN A 139 -5.35 10.72 -11.34
C ASN A 139 -4.63 9.39 -11.50
N HIS A 140 -5.23 8.32 -10.97
CA HIS A 140 -4.64 6.99 -10.86
C HIS A 140 -3.21 7.02 -10.28
N GLN A 141 -3.02 7.81 -9.20
CA GLN A 141 -1.76 7.84 -8.45
C GLN A 141 -1.82 6.91 -7.24
N PHE A 142 -0.67 6.66 -6.61
CA PHE A 142 -0.53 5.59 -5.63
C PHE A 142 -0.01 6.11 -4.28
N VAL A 143 -0.66 5.71 -3.19
CA VAL A 143 -0.12 5.87 -1.84
C VAL A 143 0.65 4.61 -1.52
N GLY A 144 1.90 4.75 -1.07
CA GLY A 144 2.68 3.62 -0.55
C GLY A 144 2.20 3.26 0.85
N VAL A 145 1.98 1.97 1.10
CA VAL A 145 1.48 1.46 2.39
C VAL A 145 2.39 0.37 2.93
N ARG A 146 2.54 0.33 4.26
CA ARG A 146 3.18 -0.75 5.00
C ARG A 146 2.23 -1.22 6.08
N PHE A 147 1.90 -2.51 6.07
CA PHE A 147 0.99 -3.11 7.04
C PHE A 147 1.56 -4.43 7.56
N THR A 148 0.95 -4.99 8.60
CA THR A 148 1.46 -6.18 9.28
C THR A 148 0.55 -7.38 9.05
N VAL A 149 1.11 -8.47 8.52
CA VAL A 149 0.45 -9.78 8.40
C VAL A 149 1.25 -10.78 9.20
N SER A 150 0.64 -11.44 10.19
CA SER A 150 1.33 -12.43 11.05
C SER A 150 2.67 -11.92 11.63
N ASP A 151 2.65 -10.71 12.21
CA ASP A 151 3.81 -10.02 12.79
C ASP A 151 4.95 -9.67 11.80
N GLN A 152 4.72 -9.79 10.50
CA GLN A 152 5.67 -9.42 9.46
C GLN A 152 5.16 -8.24 8.65
N HIS A 153 6.07 -7.35 8.25
CA HIS A 153 5.70 -6.19 7.42
C HIS A 153 5.60 -6.56 5.94
N HIS A 154 4.51 -6.10 5.33
CA HIS A 154 4.25 -6.17 3.90
C HIS A 154 4.14 -4.77 3.31
N TYR A 155 4.45 -4.67 2.02
CA TYR A 155 4.50 -3.40 1.31
C TYR A 155 3.58 -3.44 0.11
N GLY A 156 2.81 -2.37 -0.05
CA GLY A 156 1.75 -2.28 -1.03
C GLY A 156 1.52 -0.88 -1.53
N TRP A 157 0.50 -0.77 -2.37
CA TRP A 157 -0.03 0.50 -2.84
C TRP A 157 -1.56 0.50 -2.82
N ILE A 158 -2.14 1.69 -2.64
CA ILE A 158 -3.57 1.95 -2.89
C ILE A 158 -3.64 3.03 -3.98
N SER A 159 -4.41 2.78 -5.04
CA SER A 159 -4.58 3.68 -6.18
C SER A 159 -5.79 4.58 -5.99
N MET A 160 -5.63 5.89 -6.22
CA MET A 160 -6.68 6.88 -6.04
C MET A 160 -6.62 8.01 -7.06
N SER A 161 -7.76 8.68 -7.23
CA SER A 161 -7.90 9.93 -7.97
C SER A 161 -8.64 10.99 -7.16
N ALA A 162 -8.36 12.26 -7.41
CA ALA A 162 -9.19 13.37 -6.98
C ALA A 162 -10.25 13.69 -8.04
N ASP A 163 -11.51 13.60 -7.63
CA ASP A 163 -12.65 14.07 -8.41
C ASP A 163 -13.05 15.46 -7.87
N THR A 164 -12.37 16.47 -8.41
CA THR A 164 -12.52 17.85 -7.98
C THR A 164 -13.88 18.44 -8.36
N THR A 165 -14.55 17.87 -9.36
CA THR A 165 -15.90 18.24 -9.79
C THR A 165 -16.93 17.87 -8.72
N ASN A 166 -16.81 16.68 -8.14
CA ASN A 166 -17.77 16.19 -7.15
C ASN A 166 -17.28 16.34 -5.69
N GLY A 167 -16.09 16.92 -5.47
CA GLY A 167 -15.59 17.18 -4.11
C GLY A 167 -15.22 15.90 -3.35
N GLN A 168 -14.64 14.90 -4.02
CA GLN A 168 -14.39 13.57 -3.45
C GLN A 168 -13.06 12.97 -3.91
N LEU A 169 -12.53 12.00 -3.17
CA LEU A 169 -11.48 11.09 -3.65
C LEU A 169 -12.12 9.77 -4.09
N ILE A 170 -11.54 9.11 -5.09
CA ILE A 170 -11.99 7.82 -5.60
C ILE A 170 -10.92 6.77 -5.34
N LEU A 171 -11.28 5.67 -4.68
CA LEU A 171 -10.40 4.52 -4.44
C LEU A 171 -10.59 3.48 -5.56
N HIS A 172 -9.54 3.23 -6.34
CA HIS A 172 -9.64 2.38 -7.53
C HIS A 172 -9.28 0.92 -7.25
N ALA A 173 -8.09 0.67 -6.72
CA ALA A 173 -7.51 -0.66 -6.54
C ALA A 173 -6.43 -0.64 -5.46
N CYS A 174 -6.02 -1.81 -4.99
CA CYS A 174 -4.86 -1.97 -4.13
C CYS A 174 -4.09 -3.24 -4.50
N ALA A 175 -2.79 -3.26 -4.19
CA ALA A 175 -1.98 -4.46 -4.26
C ALA A 175 -0.86 -4.45 -3.22
N PHE A 176 -0.33 -5.63 -2.89
CA PHE A 176 0.84 -5.77 -2.04
C PHE A 176 1.66 -7.02 -2.37
N ASN A 177 2.92 -7.03 -1.94
CA ASN A 177 3.79 -8.19 -2.05
C ASN A 177 3.52 -9.17 -0.91
N THR A 178 3.11 -10.40 -1.24
CA THR A 178 2.78 -11.43 -0.24
C THR A 178 4.02 -12.01 0.43
N THR A 179 5.22 -11.76 -0.11
CA THR A 179 6.48 -12.05 0.56
C THR A 179 6.78 -10.95 1.59
N ALA A 180 6.88 -11.33 2.86
CA ALA A 180 7.29 -10.44 3.95
C ALA A 180 8.60 -9.71 3.61
N GLY A 181 8.66 -8.40 3.86
CA GLY A 181 9.83 -7.58 3.50
C GLY A 181 9.95 -7.25 2.00
N GLY A 182 9.15 -7.90 1.15
CA GLY A 182 9.25 -7.82 -0.30
C GLY A 182 8.84 -6.45 -0.84
N SER A 183 9.59 -5.94 -1.81
CA SER A 183 9.27 -4.67 -2.46
C SER A 183 8.22 -4.85 -3.57
N ILE A 184 7.52 -3.78 -3.89
CA ILE A 184 6.55 -3.71 -4.97
C ILE A 184 6.71 -2.39 -5.74
N LYS A 185 6.43 -2.39 -7.03
CA LYS A 185 6.30 -1.17 -7.81
C LYS A 185 4.86 -0.66 -7.75
N ALA A 186 4.67 0.64 -7.62
CA ALA A 186 3.35 1.26 -7.69
C ALA A 186 2.63 0.86 -9.00
N GLY A 187 1.43 0.30 -8.87
CA GLY A 187 0.62 -0.20 -9.99
C GLY A 187 1.04 -1.55 -10.56
N GLU A 188 1.99 -2.26 -9.92
CA GLU A 188 2.28 -3.68 -10.19
C GLU A 188 1.15 -4.55 -9.64
N LYS A 189 0.71 -5.54 -10.44
CA LYS A 189 -0.41 -6.43 -10.18
C LYS A 189 -0.11 -7.83 -10.71
#